data_AF-A0A836QDI0-F1
#
_entry.id   AF-A0A836QDI0-F1
#
_cell.length_a   1.000
_cell.length_b   1.000
_cell.length_c   1.000
_cell.angle_alpha   90.00
_cell.angle_beta   90.00
_cell.angle_gamma   90.00
#
_symmetry.space_group_name_H-M   'P 1'
#
loop_
_entity.id
_entity.type
_entity.pdbx_description
1 polymer ?
#
loop_
_entity_poly.entity_id
_entity_poly.type
_entity_poly.pdbx_seq_one_letter_code
_entity_poly.pdbx_strand_id
1 'polypeptide(L)'
;MDGVKMNKKGPTISMSRRTALSTMGALAIFGMDSCFSYTWASIELDQTLEDLLVKKISEDSPSIILHLPEYAYDGSRVPFSVEVESPMTESDYVRQVHVLSERNPFPRIATFHFTPRSGRAFARTRIRLAMSQNVIVVAELSDGSVLTTSKWIEVTLNGCKED
;
A
#
# COMPACT_ATOMS: atom_id res chain seq x y z
N MET A 1 -35.72 -43.51 68.47
CA MET A 1 -34.26 -43.68 68.41
C MET A 1 -33.70 -42.33 68.01
N ASP A 2 -33.36 -41.59 69.05
CA ASP A 2 -33.01 -40.18 69.01
C ASP A 2 -31.65 -39.92 68.37
N GLY A 3 -31.53 -38.70 67.86
CA GLY A 3 -30.46 -38.28 66.97
C GLY A 3 -29.10 -38.08 67.64
N VAL A 4 -28.07 -38.17 66.79
CA VAL A 4 -26.73 -37.70 67.11
C VAL A 4 -26.29 -36.71 66.04
N LYS A 5 -25.85 -35.56 66.54
CA LYS A 5 -25.58 -34.27 65.87
C LYS A 5 -24.55 -34.37 64.75
N MET A 6 -24.85 -33.70 63.62
CA MET A 6 -23.84 -33.25 62.66
C MET A 6 -23.68 -31.73 62.78
N ASN A 7 -22.50 -31.32 63.26
CA ASN A 7 -22.06 -29.93 63.40
C ASN A 7 -21.67 -29.35 62.03
N LYS A 8 -22.40 -28.34 61.53
CA LYS A 8 -22.03 -27.59 60.32
C LYS A 8 -21.09 -26.44 60.70
N LYS A 9 -19.80 -26.54 60.36
CA LYS A 9 -18.92 -25.38 60.21
C LYS A 9 -18.47 -25.29 58.76
N GLY A 10 -19.08 -24.39 58.00
CA GLY A 10 -18.55 -23.97 56.70
C GLY A 10 -17.37 -23.00 56.90
N PRO A 11 -16.29 -23.09 56.11
CA PRO A 11 -15.25 -22.08 56.15
C PRO A 11 -15.71 -20.83 55.40
N THR A 12 -15.90 -19.74 56.14
CA THR A 12 -16.11 -18.39 55.58
C THR A 12 -14.80 -17.90 54.97
N ILE A 13 -14.71 -17.87 53.64
CA ILE A 13 -13.55 -17.30 52.93
C ILE A 13 -13.73 -15.78 52.89
N SER A 14 -13.05 -15.08 53.81
CA SER A 14 -12.90 -13.64 53.78
C SER A 14 -11.93 -13.24 52.67
N MET A 15 -12.44 -12.86 51.49
CA MET A 15 -11.62 -12.29 50.42
C MET A 15 -11.21 -10.85 50.77
N SER A 16 -9.91 -10.64 50.96
CA SER A 16 -9.33 -9.31 51.09
C SER A 16 -9.17 -8.67 49.70
N ARG A 17 -9.54 -7.39 49.58
CA ARG A 17 -9.54 -6.62 48.32
C ARG A 17 -8.17 -6.55 47.62
N ARG A 18 -7.08 -6.88 48.33
CA ARG A 18 -5.71 -6.89 47.78
C ARG A 18 -5.39 -8.11 46.92
N THR A 19 -6.12 -9.21 47.06
CA THR A 19 -5.86 -10.44 46.29
C THR A 19 -6.54 -10.46 44.92
N ALA A 20 -7.41 -9.48 44.63
CA ALA A 20 -8.10 -9.37 43.33
C ALA A 20 -7.26 -8.64 42.26
N LEU A 21 -6.37 -7.71 42.65
CA LEU A 21 -5.56 -6.95 41.69
C LEU A 21 -4.32 -7.71 41.20
N SER A 22 -3.78 -8.63 42.00
CA SER A 22 -2.56 -9.37 41.63
C SER A 22 -2.80 -10.46 40.59
N THR A 23 -4.03 -10.97 40.47
CA THR A 23 -4.38 -12.01 39.49
C THR A 23 -4.74 -11.45 38.11
N MET A 24 -5.03 -10.16 37.98
CA MET A 24 -5.28 -9.52 36.67
C MET A 24 -4.00 -9.19 35.89
N GLY A 25 -2.86 -9.01 36.56
CA GLY A 25 -1.59 -8.66 35.89
C GLY A 25 -0.94 -9.82 35.12
N ALA A 26 -1.11 -11.07 35.57
CA ALA A 26 -0.42 -12.22 34.96
C ALA A 26 -1.05 -12.73 33.66
N LEU A 27 -2.34 -12.45 33.41
CA LEU A 27 -3.03 -12.85 32.17
C LEU A 27 -2.88 -11.84 31.02
N ALA A 28 -2.41 -10.62 31.30
CA ALA A 28 -2.21 -9.59 30.26
C ALA A 28 -0.92 -9.78 29.44
N ILE A 29 0.07 -10.53 29.95
CA ILE A 29 1.36 -10.73 29.28
C ILE A 29 1.32 -11.95 28.33
N PHE A 30 0.45 -12.94 28.56
CA PHE A 30 0.34 -14.12 27.68
C PHE A 30 -0.65 -13.97 26.52
N GLY A 31 -1.54 -12.97 26.54
CA GLY A 31 -2.53 -12.74 25.49
C GLY A 31 -2.10 -11.74 24.41
N MET A 32 -0.90 -11.16 24.53
CA MET A 32 -0.44 -10.06 23.68
C MET A 32 0.66 -10.46 22.68
N ASP A 33 1.01 -11.75 22.59
CA ASP A 33 1.92 -12.25 21.54
C ASP A 33 1.15 -12.78 20.30
N SER A 34 -0.15 -13.01 20.39
CA SER A 34 -0.92 -13.66 19.30
C SER A 34 -1.50 -12.70 18.26
N CYS A 35 -1.43 -11.39 18.49
CA CYS A 35 -1.91 -10.38 17.53
C CYS A 35 -0.82 -9.43 17.01
N PHE A 36 0.44 -9.55 17.44
CA PHE A 36 1.57 -8.75 16.94
C PHE A 36 2.39 -9.48 15.87
N SER A 37 1.78 -10.40 15.12
CA SER A 37 2.43 -11.08 13.99
C SER A 37 1.47 -11.23 12.82
N TYR A 38 0.79 -10.14 12.48
CA TYR A 38 0.25 -9.95 11.14
C TYR A 38 0.59 -8.53 10.72
N THR A 39 1.07 -8.36 9.48
CA THR A 39 1.41 -7.10 8.78
C THR A 39 2.87 -6.62 8.82
N TRP A 40 3.77 -7.36 8.18
CA TRP A 40 4.98 -6.80 7.54
C TRP A 40 5.59 -7.69 6.43
N ALA A 41 5.17 -8.96 6.31
CA ALA A 41 5.63 -9.87 5.27
C ALA A 41 4.89 -9.75 3.91
N SER A 42 4.24 -8.62 3.62
CA SER A 42 3.58 -8.38 2.33
C SER A 42 4.45 -7.61 1.33
N ILE A 43 5.67 -7.22 1.72
CA ILE A 43 6.54 -6.37 0.90
C ILE A 43 7.27 -7.19 -0.18
N GLU A 44 7.63 -8.45 0.11
CA GLU A 44 8.47 -9.28 -0.76
C GLU A 44 7.71 -9.90 -1.96
N LEU A 45 6.42 -10.20 -1.77
CA LEU A 45 5.58 -10.74 -2.85
C LEU A 45 5.22 -9.68 -3.91
N ASP A 46 5.10 -8.42 -3.50
CA ASP A 46 4.82 -7.29 -4.39
C ASP A 46 6.06 -6.97 -5.24
N GLN A 47 7.25 -7.01 -4.66
CA GLN A 47 8.52 -6.79 -5.37
C GLN A 47 8.72 -7.79 -6.52
N THR A 48 8.32 -9.05 -6.34
CA THR A 48 8.49 -10.08 -7.37
C THR A 48 7.52 -9.88 -8.54
N LEU A 49 6.28 -9.42 -8.28
CA LEU A 49 5.32 -9.09 -9.32
C LEU A 49 5.70 -7.80 -10.05
N GLU A 50 6.15 -6.79 -9.30
CA GLU A 50 6.64 -5.53 -9.87
C GLU A 50 7.91 -5.74 -10.71
N ASP A 51 8.86 -6.57 -10.27
CA ASP A 51 10.04 -6.91 -11.08
C ASP A 51 9.68 -7.71 -12.34
N LEU A 52 8.68 -8.59 -12.28
CA LEU A 52 8.19 -9.31 -13.46
C LEU A 52 7.39 -8.41 -14.40
N LEU A 53 6.63 -7.46 -13.87
CA LEU A 53 5.98 -6.42 -14.66
C LEU A 53 7.05 -5.55 -15.32
N VAL A 54 8.05 -5.05 -14.59
CA VAL A 54 9.13 -4.22 -15.11
C VAL A 54 9.97 -4.95 -16.18
N LYS A 55 10.29 -6.23 -15.97
CA LYS A 55 11.13 -7.05 -16.86
C LYS A 55 10.42 -7.53 -18.13
N LYS A 56 9.08 -7.49 -18.17
CA LYS A 56 8.29 -7.85 -19.37
C LYS A 56 7.96 -6.64 -20.26
N ILE A 57 8.43 -5.44 -19.90
CA ILE A 57 8.20 -4.20 -20.66
C ILE A 57 9.25 -4.09 -21.75
N SER A 58 8.84 -4.39 -22.98
CA SER A 58 9.69 -4.14 -24.16
C SER A 58 8.92 -3.53 -25.32
N GLU A 59 7.74 -2.95 -25.09
CA GLU A 59 6.96 -2.26 -26.13
C GLU A 59 6.26 -1.03 -25.53
N ASP A 60 6.82 0.16 -25.79
CA ASP A 60 6.16 1.43 -25.51
C ASP A 60 4.85 1.48 -26.30
N SER A 61 3.74 1.47 -25.57
CA SER A 61 2.40 1.49 -26.16
C SER A 61 1.99 2.94 -26.44
N PRO A 62 1.76 3.34 -27.70
CA PRO A 62 1.41 4.72 -28.04
C PRO A 62 0.05 5.17 -27.47
N SER A 63 -0.79 4.23 -27.02
CA SER A 63 -2.11 4.49 -26.43
C SER A 63 -2.07 5.10 -25.02
N ILE A 64 -0.90 5.13 -24.36
CA ILE A 64 -0.73 5.80 -23.07
C ILE A 64 -0.06 7.15 -23.29
N ILE A 65 -0.77 8.23 -22.95
CA ILE A 65 -0.24 9.59 -22.96
C ILE A 65 0.27 9.91 -21.56
N LEU A 66 1.59 9.90 -21.41
CA LEU A 66 2.27 10.24 -20.16
C LEU A 66 2.80 11.68 -20.19
N HIS A 67 2.21 12.53 -19.35
CA HIS A 67 2.69 13.87 -19.09
C HIS A 67 3.50 13.92 -17.80
N LEU A 68 4.81 13.99 -17.97
CA LEU A 68 5.79 14.23 -16.93
C LEU A 68 6.78 15.29 -17.46
N PRO A 69 7.21 16.28 -16.66
CA PRO A 69 8.23 17.22 -17.08
C PRO A 69 9.56 16.49 -17.28
N GLU A 70 10.41 17.00 -18.16
CA GLU A 70 11.77 16.46 -18.37
C GLU A 70 12.69 16.78 -17.19
N TYR A 71 12.38 17.86 -16.46
CA TYR A 71 13.19 18.36 -15.37
C TYR A 71 12.32 18.88 -14.21
N ALA A 72 12.70 18.55 -12.97
CA ALA A 72 12.07 19.04 -11.76
C ALA A 72 13.10 19.62 -10.77
N TYR A 73 12.85 20.86 -10.34
CA TYR A 73 13.61 21.51 -9.27
C TYR A 73 13.24 21.01 -7.87
N ASP A 74 11.99 20.57 -7.68
CA ASP A 74 11.46 20.05 -6.41
C ASP A 74 10.89 18.64 -6.63
N GLY A 75 11.67 17.62 -6.24
CA GLY A 75 11.26 16.22 -6.29
C GLY A 75 10.08 15.87 -5.37
N SER A 76 9.74 16.72 -4.39
CA SER A 76 8.64 16.45 -3.46
C SER A 76 7.25 16.73 -4.04
N ARG A 77 7.15 17.47 -5.15
CA ARG A 77 5.89 17.92 -5.76
C ARG A 77 5.93 17.95 -7.28
N VAL A 78 6.36 16.85 -7.89
CA VAL A 78 6.43 16.75 -9.35
C VAL A 78 5.02 16.60 -9.94
N PRO A 79 4.58 17.49 -10.85
CA PRO A 79 3.31 17.33 -11.53
C PRO A 79 3.36 16.13 -12.48
N PHE A 80 2.32 15.30 -12.43
CA PHE A 80 2.18 14.09 -13.24
C PHE A 80 0.73 13.96 -13.73
N SER A 81 0.56 13.57 -14.99
CA SER A 81 -0.73 13.04 -15.45
C SER A 81 -0.55 11.91 -16.45
N VAL A 82 -1.51 11.00 -16.41
CA VAL A 82 -1.64 9.87 -17.32
C VAL A 82 -3.03 9.88 -17.93
N GLU A 83 -3.08 9.64 -19.22
CA GLU A 83 -4.30 9.35 -19.98
C GLU A 83 -4.09 8.07 -20.76
N VAL A 84 -5.06 7.17 -20.72
CA VAL A 84 -5.05 5.95 -21.53
C VAL A 84 -6.21 6.04 -22.51
N GLU A 85 -5.91 5.95 -23.79
CA GLU A 85 -6.93 5.93 -24.83
C GLU A 85 -7.69 4.59 -24.77
N SER A 86 -8.93 4.63 -24.31
CA SER A 86 -9.82 3.47 -24.20
C SER A 86 -11.28 3.90 -24.37
N PRO A 87 -12.15 3.06 -24.97
CA PRO A 87 -13.57 3.32 -25.10
C PRO A 87 -14.33 3.42 -23.75
N MET A 88 -13.79 2.87 -22.65
CA MET A 88 -14.41 2.86 -21.32
C MET A 88 -15.85 2.31 -21.30
N THR A 89 -16.07 1.22 -22.04
CA THR A 89 -17.34 0.47 -22.11
C THR A 89 -17.37 -0.66 -21.08
N GLU A 90 -18.52 -1.32 -20.88
CA GLU A 90 -18.63 -2.44 -19.93
C GLU A 90 -17.72 -3.63 -20.29
N SER A 91 -17.43 -3.83 -21.58
CA SER A 91 -16.58 -4.92 -22.07
C SER A 91 -15.11 -4.52 -22.23
N ASP A 92 -14.84 -3.26 -22.59
CA ASP A 92 -13.50 -2.73 -22.87
C ASP A 92 -13.30 -1.43 -22.10
N TYR A 93 -12.59 -1.54 -20.98
CA TYR A 93 -12.21 -0.43 -20.13
C TYR A 93 -10.86 -0.68 -19.48
N VAL A 94 -10.18 0.39 -19.09
CA VAL A 94 -8.98 0.29 -18.26
C VAL A 94 -9.41 -0.09 -16.84
N ARG A 95 -8.86 -1.17 -16.29
CA ARG A 95 -9.17 -1.64 -14.94
C ARG A 95 -8.36 -0.88 -13.91
N GLN A 96 -7.05 -0.81 -14.14
CA GLN A 96 -6.14 -0.12 -13.24
C GLN A 96 -4.90 0.40 -13.95
N VAL A 97 -4.33 1.47 -13.41
CA VAL A 97 -3.07 2.06 -13.86
C VAL A 97 -2.13 2.17 -12.67
N HIS A 98 -1.00 1.48 -12.75
CA HIS A 98 0.08 1.54 -11.77
C HIS A 98 1.13 2.54 -12.22
N VAL A 99 1.60 3.36 -11.28
CA VAL A 99 2.68 4.31 -11.49
C VAL A 99 3.84 3.91 -10.59
N LEU A 100 4.98 3.64 -11.21
CA LEU A 100 6.16 3.07 -10.58
C LEU A 100 7.37 3.99 -10.75
N SER A 101 8.29 3.88 -9.81
CA SER A 101 9.57 4.59 -9.77
C SER A 101 10.69 3.59 -9.57
N GLU A 102 11.71 3.63 -10.43
CA GLU A 102 12.83 2.67 -10.39
C GLU A 102 13.75 2.87 -9.18
N ARG A 103 13.89 4.10 -8.69
CA ARG A 103 14.92 4.50 -7.71
C ARG A 103 14.35 5.09 -6.43
N ASN A 104 13.04 4.95 -6.20
CA ASN A 104 12.46 5.28 -4.91
C ASN A 104 12.56 4.09 -3.94
N PRO A 105 12.71 4.32 -2.63
CA PRO A 105 12.66 3.24 -1.62
C PRO A 105 11.35 2.44 -1.66
N PHE A 106 10.26 3.12 -2.05
CA PHE A 106 8.97 2.52 -2.34
C PHE A 106 8.68 2.70 -3.83
N PRO A 107 8.84 1.66 -4.66
CA PRO A 107 8.71 1.76 -6.11
C PRO A 107 7.30 2.17 -6.55
N ARG A 108 6.26 1.63 -5.88
CA ARG A 108 4.86 1.91 -6.18
C ARG A 108 4.48 3.31 -5.68
N ILE A 109 4.29 4.25 -6.61
CA ILE A 109 3.90 5.63 -6.30
C ILE A 109 2.39 5.73 -6.10
N ALA A 110 1.63 5.19 -7.06
CA ALA A 110 0.17 5.26 -7.08
C ALA A 110 -0.42 4.09 -7.86
N THR A 111 -1.66 3.74 -7.54
CA THR A 111 -2.51 2.87 -8.35
C THR A 111 -3.87 3.54 -8.50
N PHE A 112 -4.28 3.77 -9.74
CA PHE A 112 -5.58 4.32 -10.06
C PHE A 112 -6.48 3.20 -10.53
N HIS A 113 -7.64 3.06 -9.90
CA HIS A 113 -8.66 2.11 -10.32
C HIS A 113 -9.70 2.85 -11.13
N PHE A 114 -9.99 2.33 -12.31
CA PHE A 114 -10.99 2.87 -13.21
C PHE A 114 -12.12 1.86 -13.38
N THR A 115 -13.28 2.38 -13.76
CA THR A 115 -14.48 1.58 -14.06
C THR A 115 -15.11 2.14 -15.33
N PRO A 116 -16.00 1.40 -16.01
CA PRO A 116 -16.75 1.95 -17.16
C PRO A 116 -17.45 3.28 -16.82
N ARG A 117 -17.87 3.44 -15.56
CA ARG A 117 -18.53 4.66 -15.06
C ARG A 117 -17.60 5.86 -14.89
N SER A 118 -16.28 5.66 -14.96
CA SER A 118 -15.29 6.73 -14.92
C SER A 118 -15.34 7.60 -16.19
N GLY A 119 -15.89 7.10 -17.30
CA GLY A 119 -16.06 7.80 -18.57
C GLY A 119 -14.75 8.02 -19.34
N ARG A 120 -13.63 8.24 -18.64
CA ARG A 120 -12.29 8.35 -19.22
C ARG A 120 -11.23 7.85 -18.23
N ALA A 121 -10.24 7.14 -18.72
CA ALA A 121 -9.07 6.72 -17.95
C ALA A 121 -8.03 7.84 -17.86
N PHE A 122 -8.33 8.88 -17.07
CA PHE A 122 -7.45 10.03 -16.85
C PHE A 122 -7.20 10.25 -15.36
N ALA A 123 -5.94 10.43 -14.98
CA ALA A 123 -5.55 10.81 -13.63
C ALA A 123 -4.45 11.88 -13.65
N ARG A 124 -4.58 12.87 -12.78
CA ARG A 124 -3.59 13.94 -12.57
C ARG A 124 -3.34 14.13 -11.09
N THR A 125 -2.08 14.12 -10.71
CA THR A 125 -1.66 14.30 -9.32
C THR A 125 -0.27 14.92 -9.24
N ARG A 126 0.22 15.12 -8.02
CA ARG A 126 1.64 15.40 -7.76
C ARG A 126 2.26 14.18 -7.10
N ILE A 127 3.41 13.76 -7.63
CA ILE A 127 4.16 12.60 -7.15
C ILE A 127 5.46 13.02 -6.48
N ARG A 128 5.99 12.15 -5.62
CA ARG A 128 7.29 12.32 -4.96
C ARG A 128 8.32 11.45 -5.63
N LEU A 129 9.43 12.05 -6.04
CA LEU A 129 10.57 11.38 -6.65
C LEU A 129 11.83 11.72 -5.84
N ALA A 130 12.58 10.69 -5.46
CA ALA A 130 13.78 10.84 -4.64
C ALA A 130 14.97 11.41 -5.44
N MET A 131 15.10 11.03 -6.71
CA MET A 131 16.21 11.39 -7.60
C MET A 131 15.80 11.24 -9.08
N SER A 132 16.70 11.61 -10.00
CA SER A 132 16.54 11.39 -11.45
C SER A 132 16.40 9.89 -11.76
N GLN A 133 15.33 9.54 -12.48
CA GLN A 133 14.93 8.15 -12.73
C GLN A 133 13.88 8.06 -13.85
N ASN A 134 13.57 6.84 -14.31
CA ASN A 134 12.37 6.61 -15.09
C ASN A 134 11.15 6.50 -14.19
N VAL A 135 10.06 7.12 -14.62
CA VAL A 135 8.71 6.83 -14.13
C VAL A 135 8.06 5.89 -15.14
N ILE A 136 7.65 4.72 -14.66
CA ILE A 136 7.04 3.66 -15.46
C ILE A 136 5.56 3.64 -15.16
N VAL A 137 4.74 3.55 -16.20
CA VAL A 137 3.28 3.49 -16.09
C VAL A 137 2.79 2.21 -16.75
N VAL A 138 2.13 1.38 -15.96
CA VAL A 138 1.56 0.10 -16.40
C VAL A 138 0.05 0.19 -16.34
N ALA A 139 -0.63 0.06 -17.48
CA ALA A 139 -2.09 0.06 -17.56
C ALA A 139 -2.59 -1.36 -17.84
N GLU A 140 -3.51 -1.84 -17.03
CA GLU A 140 -4.17 -3.14 -17.22
C GLU A 140 -5.60 -2.92 -17.70
N LEU A 141 -5.95 -3.55 -18.82
CA LEU A 141 -7.28 -3.51 -19.41
C LEU A 141 -8.18 -4.62 -18.86
N SER A 142 -9.48 -4.54 -19.14
CA SER A 142 -10.49 -5.50 -18.70
C SER A 142 -10.32 -6.90 -19.29
N ASP A 143 -9.66 -7.03 -20.44
CA ASP A 143 -9.32 -8.29 -21.10
C ASP A 143 -8.06 -8.97 -20.53
N GLY A 144 -7.35 -8.29 -19.62
CA GLY A 144 -6.07 -8.74 -19.05
C GLY A 144 -4.84 -8.33 -19.88
N SER A 145 -5.02 -7.59 -20.98
CA SER A 145 -3.93 -6.98 -21.71
C SER A 145 -3.25 -5.91 -20.87
N VAL A 146 -1.93 -5.80 -21.02
CA VAL A 146 -1.11 -4.84 -20.28
C VAL A 146 -0.41 -3.92 -21.26
N LEU A 147 -0.62 -2.62 -21.11
CA LEU A 147 0.07 -1.57 -21.84
C LEU A 147 1.09 -0.92 -20.92
N THR A 148 2.23 -0.52 -21.47
CA THR A 148 3.25 0.15 -20.68
C THR A 148 3.87 1.33 -21.43
N THR A 149 4.27 2.35 -20.67
CA THR A 149 5.10 3.45 -21.14
C THR A 149 6.05 3.88 -20.03
N SER A 150 7.20 4.44 -20.40
CA SER A 150 8.15 5.02 -19.46
C SER A 150 8.61 6.41 -19.89
N LYS A 151 8.94 7.26 -18.92
CA LYS A 151 9.54 8.56 -19.20
C LYS A 151 10.63 8.90 -18.19
N TRP A 152 11.79 9.30 -18.69
CA TRP A 152 12.89 9.82 -17.89
C TRP A 152 12.54 11.22 -17.36
N ILE A 153 12.89 11.47 -16.10
CA ILE A 153 12.86 12.80 -15.49
C ILE A 153 14.14 13.05 -14.71
N GLU A 154 14.70 14.24 -14.92
CA GLU A 154 15.84 14.74 -14.17
C GLU A 154 15.35 15.51 -12.94
N VAL A 155 15.71 15.07 -11.73
CA VAL A 155 15.36 15.75 -10.48
C VAL A 155 16.63 16.34 -9.90
N THR A 156 16.67 17.67 -9.80
CA THR A 156 17.80 18.32 -9.13
C THR A 156 17.68 18.14 -7.64
N LEU A 157 18.75 17.61 -7.04
CA LEU A 157 18.89 17.52 -5.60
C LEU A 157 18.85 18.95 -5.06
N ASN A 158 17.91 19.20 -4.14
CA ASN A 158 17.68 20.49 -3.51
C ASN A 158 19.01 21.16 -3.14
N GLY A 159 19.44 22.12 -3.94
CA GLY A 159 20.58 22.96 -3.67
C GLY A 159 20.11 24.40 -3.69
N CYS A 160 19.92 24.99 -2.52
CA CYS A 160 20.15 26.42 -2.41
C CYS A 160 21.57 26.66 -2.93
N LYS A 161 21.73 27.50 -3.96
CA LYS A 161 23.05 28.07 -4.25
C LYS A 161 23.43 28.87 -3.01
N GLU A 162 24.52 28.51 -2.37
CA GLU A 162 25.20 29.43 -1.47
C GLU A 162 25.69 30.58 -2.34
N ASP A 163 25.15 31.77 -2.07
CA ASP A 163 25.59 33.03 -2.69
C ASP A 163 26.93 33.49 -2.09
#